data_AF-A0A6N9LBA1-F1
#
_entry.id   AF-A0A6N9LBA1-F1
#
_cell.length_a   1.000
_cell.length_b   1.000
_cell.length_c   1.000
_cell.angle_alpha   90.00
_cell.angle_beta   90.00
_cell.angle_gamma   90.00
#
_symmetry.space_group_name_H-M   'P 1'
#
loop_
_entity.id
_entity.type
_entity.pdbx_description
1 polymer ?
#
loop_
_entity_poly.entity_id
_entity_poly.type
_entity_poly.pdbx_seq_one_letter_code
_entity_poly.pdbx_strand_id
1 'polypeptide(L)'
;MNVSQTLYSSLFLKLLPLLIVSLFLTFLLIKAKMSKLFYLLIGVEVIAISILHYSTISMSMMLYEQTKAFSTLSNMFIIVGMYLLIPLLSIILYIILRKRI
;
A
#
# COMPACT_ATOMS: atom_id res chain seq x y z
N MET A 1 -14.66 -20.08 8.28
CA MET A 1 -14.26 -18.87 7.54
C MET A 1 -13.45 -19.31 6.34
N ASN A 2 -13.67 -18.74 5.14
CA ASN A 2 -12.95 -19.18 3.95
C ASN A 2 -11.46 -18.79 4.07
N VAL A 3 -10.52 -19.62 3.60
CA VAL A 3 -9.06 -19.42 3.81
C VAL A 3 -8.59 -18.09 3.19
N SER A 4 -9.21 -17.67 2.10
CA SER A 4 -8.98 -16.37 1.48
C SER A 4 -9.45 -15.21 2.37
N GLN A 5 -10.61 -15.34 3.02
CA GLN A 5 -11.14 -14.31 3.93
C GLN A 5 -10.26 -14.14 5.16
N THR A 6 -9.74 -15.23 5.74
CA THR A 6 -8.79 -15.15 6.87
C THR A 6 -7.49 -14.45 6.48
N LEU A 7 -6.99 -14.72 5.27
CA LEU A 7 -5.79 -14.05 4.76
C LEU A 7 -6.02 -12.56 4.58
N TYR A 8 -7.06 -12.16 3.85
CA TYR A 8 -7.32 -10.75 3.57
C TYR A 8 -7.70 -9.94 4.82
N SER A 9 -8.44 -10.53 5.77
CA SER A 9 -8.75 -9.86 7.04
C SER A 9 -7.50 -9.65 7.90
N SER A 10 -6.60 -10.63 7.95
CA SER A 10 -5.32 -10.50 8.68
C SER A 10 -4.41 -9.44 8.05
N LEU A 11 -4.38 -9.39 6.71
CA LEU A 11 -3.67 -8.36 5.94
C LEU A 11 -4.22 -6.97 6.25
N PHE A 12 -5.54 -6.82 6.21
CA PHE A 12 -6.19 -5.55 6.51
C PHE A 12 -5.86 -5.05 7.93
N LEU A 13 -5.89 -5.94 8.94
CA LEU A 13 -5.53 -5.57 10.32
C LEU A 13 -4.07 -5.11 10.46
N LYS A 14 -3.15 -5.63 9.64
CA LYS A 14 -1.74 -5.17 9.61
C LYS A 14 -1.56 -3.87 8.83
N LEU A 15 -2.35 -3.68 7.77
CA LEU A 15 -2.28 -2.51 6.90
C LEU A 15 -2.91 -1.27 7.53
N LEU A 16 -3.98 -1.46 8.30
CA LEU A 16 -4.77 -0.37 8.85
C LEU A 16 -3.93 0.61 9.71
N PRO A 17 -3.06 0.16 10.63
CA PRO A 17 -2.20 1.06 11.39
C PRO A 17 -1.25 1.87 10.49
N LEU A 18 -0.66 1.25 9.47
CA LEU A 18 0.24 1.92 8.53
C LEU A 18 -0.50 3.02 7.75
N LEU A 19 -1.70 2.72 7.29
CA LEU A 19 -2.57 3.68 6.61
C LEU A 19 -2.90 4.87 7.52
N ILE A 20 -3.29 4.61 8.77
CA ILE A 20 -3.61 5.67 9.74
C ILE A 20 -2.41 6.59 9.97
N VAL A 21 -1.22 6.01 10.19
CA VAL A 21 0.02 6.78 10.41
C VAL A 21 0.38 7.62 9.18
N SER A 22 0.30 7.04 7.98
CA SER A 22 0.59 7.75 6.72
C SER A 22 -0.35 8.94 6.50
N LEU A 23 -1.66 8.74 6.70
CA LEU A 23 -2.66 9.81 6.55
C LEU A 23 -2.48 10.90 7.60
N PHE A 24 -2.16 10.52 8.84
CA PHE A 24 -1.90 11.48 9.92
C PHE A 24 -0.64 12.33 9.64
N LEU A 25 0.45 11.69 9.21
CA LEU A 25 1.67 12.40 8.79
C LEU A 25 1.39 13.33 7.61
N THR A 26 0.64 12.87 6.62
CA THR A 26 0.22 13.68 5.48
C THR A 26 -0.51 14.94 5.93
N PHE A 27 -1.50 14.82 6.83
CA PHE A 27 -2.21 15.96 7.40
C PHE A 27 -1.27 16.95 8.10
N LEU A 28 -0.36 16.44 8.95
CA LEU A 28 0.62 17.28 9.66
C LEU A 28 1.55 18.04 8.72
N LEU A 29 2.10 17.36 7.71
CA LEU A 29 3.03 17.94 6.74
C LEU A 29 2.37 19.06 5.92
N ILE A 30 1.10 18.89 5.56
CA ILE A 30 0.33 19.92 4.85
C ILE A 30 0.09 21.14 5.73
N LYS A 31 -0.35 20.92 6.99
CA LYS A 31 -0.55 22.01 7.95
C LYS A 31 0.74 22.80 8.21
N ALA A 32 1.87 22.10 8.24
CA ALA A 32 3.20 22.70 8.37
C ALA A 32 3.76 23.32 7.06
N LYS A 33 3.02 23.24 5.93
CA LYS A 33 3.44 23.70 4.59
C LYS A 33 4.74 23.04 4.08
N MET A 34 5.04 21.83 4.53
CA MET A 34 6.27 21.08 4.21
C MET A 34 6.07 20.12 3.02
N SER A 35 5.77 20.67 1.83
CA SER A 35 5.46 19.87 0.64
C SER A 35 6.59 18.92 0.20
N LYS A 36 7.87 19.33 0.34
CA LYS A 36 9.02 18.48 0.00
C LYS A 36 9.06 17.19 0.82
N LEU A 37 8.78 17.29 2.13
CA LEU A 37 8.76 16.13 3.03
C LEU A 37 7.59 15.19 2.72
N PHE A 38 6.46 15.73 2.24
CA PHE A 38 5.35 14.89 1.78
C PHE A 38 5.76 14.02 0.58
N TYR A 39 6.40 14.59 -0.44
CA TYR A 39 6.88 13.79 -1.58
C TYR A 39 7.95 12.76 -1.16
N LEU A 40 8.80 13.11 -0.19
CA LEU A 40 9.75 12.17 0.38
C LEU A 40 9.04 11.01 1.11
N LEU A 41 8.00 11.30 1.90
CA LEU A 41 7.19 10.28 2.58
C LEU A 41 6.61 9.29 1.57
N ILE A 42 5.99 9.78 0.50
CA ILE A 42 5.44 8.93 -0.57
C ILE A 42 6.54 8.07 -1.21
N GLY A 43 7.71 8.65 -1.50
CA GLY A 43 8.84 7.91 -2.04
C GLY A 43 9.29 6.77 -1.13
N VAL A 44 9.41 7.04 0.17
CA VAL A 44 9.77 6.03 1.17
C VAL A 44 8.72 4.93 1.27
N GLU A 45 7.43 5.28 1.28
CA GLU A 45 6.33 4.32 1.33
C GLU A 45 6.35 3.37 0.12
N VAL A 46 6.52 3.90 -1.09
CA VAL A 46 6.57 3.09 -2.31
C VAL A 46 7.78 2.14 -2.27
N ILE A 47 8.96 2.64 -1.90
CA ILE A 47 10.18 1.82 -1.79
C ILE A 47 10.00 0.71 -0.73
N ALA A 48 9.46 1.05 0.44
CA ALA A 48 9.22 0.10 1.51
C ALA A 48 8.24 -1.00 1.08
N ILE A 49 7.15 -0.64 0.40
CA ILE A 49 6.17 -1.60 -0.13
C ILE A 49 6.84 -2.53 -1.15
N SER A 50 7.63 -1.99 -2.08
CA SER A 50 8.36 -2.77 -3.08
C SER A 50 9.33 -3.77 -2.45
N ILE A 51 10.11 -3.35 -1.45
CA ILE A 51 11.05 -4.23 -0.74
C ILE A 51 10.29 -5.33 0.01
N LEU A 52 9.24 -4.98 0.74
CA LEU A 52 8.46 -5.93 1.54
C LEU A 52 7.76 -7.00 0.68
N HIS A 53 7.39 -6.66 -0.55
CA HIS A 53 6.62 -7.56 -1.41
C HIS A 53 7.43 -8.18 -2.55
N TYR A 54 8.72 -7.86 -2.69
CA TYR A 54 9.56 -8.41 -3.74
C TYR A 54 9.57 -9.96 -3.71
N SER A 55 9.78 -10.54 -2.54
CA SER A 55 9.79 -12.01 -2.37
C SER A 55 8.43 -12.63 -2.71
N THR A 56 7.33 -12.02 -2.25
CA THR A 56 5.97 -12.45 -2.54
C THR A 56 5.67 -12.42 -4.03
N ILE A 57 6.09 -11.37 -4.73
CA ILE A 57 5.92 -11.22 -6.18
C ILE A 57 6.72 -12.31 -6.91
N SER A 58 8.00 -12.46 -6.57
CA SER A 58 8.88 -13.46 -7.18
C SER A 58 8.36 -14.88 -6.98
N MET A 59 7.91 -15.21 -5.77
CA MET A 59 7.38 -16.54 -5.44
C MET A 59 6.06 -16.80 -6.17
N SER A 60 5.18 -15.81 -6.24
CA SER A 60 3.90 -15.90 -6.96
C SER A 60 4.12 -16.12 -8.46
N MET A 61 5.14 -15.47 -9.04
CA MET A 61 5.49 -15.64 -10.45
C MET A 61 6.04 -17.05 -10.74
N MET A 62 6.95 -17.55 -9.89
CA MET A 62 7.46 -18.92 -10.01
C MET A 62 6.33 -19.96 -9.89
N LEU A 63 5.42 -19.76 -8.94
CA LEU A 63 4.28 -20.66 -8.73
C LEU A 63 3.28 -20.59 -9.90
N TYR A 64 3.07 -19.40 -10.47
CA TYR A 64 2.31 -19.25 -11.71
C TYR A 64 2.95 -19.98 -12.88
N GLU A 65 4.28 -19.90 -13.05
CA GLU A 65 4.97 -20.62 -14.12
C GLU A 65 4.81 -22.14 -14.01
N GLN A 66 4.82 -22.68 -12.79
CA GLN A 66 4.64 -24.11 -12.53
C GLN A 66 3.19 -24.60 -12.70
N THR A 67 2.23 -23.82 -12.20
CA THR A 67 0.83 -24.25 -12.11
C THR A 67 -0.06 -23.72 -13.24
N LYS A 68 0.38 -22.66 -13.92
CA LYS A 68 -0.38 -21.83 -14.86
C LYS A 68 -1.72 -21.33 -14.32
N ALA A 69 -1.88 -21.31 -13.00
CA ALA A 69 -3.12 -20.89 -12.34
C ALA A 69 -3.18 -19.35 -12.24
N PHE A 70 -4.08 -18.74 -13.01
CA PHE A 70 -4.27 -17.28 -13.01
C PHE A 70 -4.67 -16.71 -11.64
N SER A 71 -5.30 -17.53 -10.79
CA SER A 71 -5.66 -17.15 -9.41
C SER A 71 -4.44 -16.73 -8.58
N THR A 72 -3.26 -17.28 -8.85
CA THR A 72 -2.00 -16.90 -8.18
C THR A 72 -1.60 -15.47 -8.52
N LEU A 73 -1.65 -15.09 -9.80
CA LEU A 73 -1.36 -13.72 -10.24
C LEU A 73 -2.41 -12.75 -9.68
N SER A 74 -3.69 -13.11 -9.77
CA SER A 74 -4.78 -12.28 -9.24
C SER A 74 -4.61 -11.99 -7.75
N ASN A 75 -4.30 -13.00 -6.93
CA ASN A 75 -4.05 -12.82 -5.51
C ASN A 75 -2.83 -11.93 -5.25
N MET A 76 -1.74 -12.11 -6.00
CA MET A 76 -0.55 -11.25 -5.91
C MET A 76 -0.90 -9.78 -6.19
N PHE A 77 -1.65 -9.51 -7.26
CA PHE A 77 -2.10 -8.16 -7.61
C PHE A 77 -3.01 -7.55 -6.53
N ILE A 78 -3.93 -8.33 -5.97
CA ILE A 78 -4.81 -7.86 -4.88
C ILE A 78 -3.96 -7.46 -3.67
N ILE A 79 -3.00 -8.30 -3.26
CA ILE A 79 -2.14 -8.01 -2.11
C ILE A 79 -1.35 -6.73 -2.36
N VAL A 80 -0.60 -6.65 -3.47
CA VAL A 80 0.21 -5.46 -3.80
C VAL A 80 -0.68 -4.21 -3.92
N GLY A 81 -1.85 -4.34 -4.54
CA GLY A 81 -2.83 -3.27 -4.67
C GLY A 81 -3.32 -2.75 -3.32
N MET A 82 -3.57 -3.63 -2.35
CA MET A 82 -3.95 -3.21 -0.99
C MET A 82 -2.86 -2.38 -0.30
N TYR A 83 -1.58 -2.70 -0.49
CA TYR A 83 -0.49 -1.90 0.06
C TYR A 83 -0.35 -0.54 -0.63
N LEU A 84 -0.54 -0.50 -1.95
CA LEU A 84 -0.50 0.74 -2.73
C LEU A 84 -1.63 1.73 -2.39
N LEU A 85 -2.69 1.29 -1.70
CA LEU A 85 -3.71 2.20 -1.17
C LEU A 85 -3.13 3.22 -0.18
N ILE A 86 -2.05 2.89 0.54
CA ILE A 86 -1.42 3.81 1.50
C ILE A 86 -0.94 5.10 0.82
N PRO A 87 0.05 5.05 -0.11
CA PRO A 87 0.50 6.27 -0.78
C PRO A 87 -0.60 6.92 -1.62
N LEU A 88 -1.49 6.12 -2.23
CA LEU A 88 -2.58 6.65 -3.05
C LEU A 88 -3.57 7.50 -2.23
N LEU A 89 -4.02 7.02 -1.07
CA LEU A 89 -4.93 7.76 -0.20
C LEU A 89 -4.25 8.98 0.40
N SER A 90 -2.95 8.91 0.72
CA SER A 90 -2.16 10.06 1.16
C SER A 90 -2.04 11.14 0.08
N ILE A 91 -1.86 10.77 -1.20
CA ILE A 91 -1.91 11.71 -2.33
C ILE A 91 -3.29 12.36 -2.47
N ILE A 92 -4.37 11.57 -2.38
CA ILE A 92 -5.74 12.11 -2.46
C ILE A 92 -5.99 13.11 -1.33
N LEU A 93 -5.60 12.75 -0.10
CA LEU A 93 -5.72 13.64 1.06
C LEU A 93 -4.93 14.94 0.85
N TYR A 94 -3.71 14.85 0.31
CA TYR A 94 -2.89 16.01 -0.04
C TYR A 94 -3.59 16.94 -1.03
N ILE A 95 -4.15 16.39 -2.11
CA ILE A 95 -4.87 17.17 -3.13
C ILE A 95 -6.09 17.87 -2.52
N ILE A 96 -6.87 17.16 -1.70
CA ILE A 96 -8.09 17.71 -1.07
C ILE A 96 -7.75 18.85 -0.11
N LEU A 97 -6.75 18.66 0.76
CA LEU A 97 -6.40 19.64 1.77
C LEU A 97 -5.69 20.85 1.18
N ARG A 98 -4.83 20.66 0.17
CA ARG A 98 -4.16 21.78 -0.51
C ARG A 98 -5.14 22.69 -1.24
N LYS A 99 -6.26 22.18 -1.74
CA LYS A 99 -7.32 23.01 -2.35
C LYS A 99 -8.05 23.91 -1.34
N ARG A 100 -7.93 23.64 -0.04
CA ARG A 100 -8.63 24.38 1.03
C ARG A 100 -7.73 25.39 1.76
N ILE A 101 -6.43 25.41 1.49
CA ILE A 101 -5.41 26.27 2.13
C ILE A 101 -4.89 27.25 1.09
#